data_AF-A0A9P9P6U7-F1
#
_entry.id   AF-A0A9P9P6U7-F1
#
_cell.length_a   1.000
_cell.length_b   1.000
_cell.length_c   1.000
_cell.angle_alpha   90.00
_cell.angle_beta   90.00
_cell.angle_gamma   90.00
#
_symmetry.space_group_name_H-M   'P 1'
#
loop_
_entity.id
_entity.type
_entity.pdbx_description
1 polymer ?
#
loop_
_entity_poly.entity_id
_entity_poly.type
_entity_poly.pdbx_seq_one_letter_code
_entity_poly.pdbx_strand_id
1 'polypeptide(L)'
;MDLTATLTAAETEALSSYTGRSLQGAEDQLARVCDRSVYKNEGAFEKSLRIKNTLDVVEGNSQPAPTGHDLAVMINGEYQLWRLNSNTALKHNPFLSHWVEALQRIGRPDIQGKDATPAPGSLSADTIKLTRVLLIEKILQDEDITKWAGYAPEKVASQLLSRSSQRAFNLQPYVRMLEDEGIYERTPEPEAPAYTHTSANAELSPEEYLQRQKDDILGNLTKEPQTAIFDMTRLPITLTHLDFLTTILTDRTLEKHAIDPAPVITQYIQHALRTVERMDKPPSPSSEVSTEQAHSDGEVLEYGKEAQSRCILLLLLFIKSLIRKQVVELDVLFYEIAEITVRYVWIKEVRDFRTWVEEGREVEGHGGG
;
A
#
# COMPACT_ATOMS: atom_id res chain seq x y z
N MET A 1 7.06 -9.32 15.49
CA MET A 1 7.18 -9.78 14.09
C MET A 1 8.00 -8.73 13.35
N ASP A 2 9.10 -9.14 12.72
CA ASP A 2 9.89 -8.25 11.88
C ASP A 2 9.29 -8.25 10.47
N LEU A 3 8.65 -7.14 10.09
CA LEU A 3 7.97 -7.00 8.80
C LEU A 3 8.95 -6.87 7.62
N THR A 4 10.23 -6.63 7.92
CA THR A 4 11.28 -6.44 6.90
C THR A 4 12.16 -7.68 6.74
N ALA A 5 11.92 -8.72 7.54
CA ALA A 5 12.72 -9.94 7.50
C ALA A 5 12.66 -10.59 6.11
N THR A 6 13.82 -11.05 5.63
CA THR A 6 13.98 -11.86 4.43
C THR A 6 14.28 -13.31 4.79
N LEU A 7 14.25 -14.20 3.81
CA LEU A 7 14.87 -15.52 3.92
C LEU A 7 16.37 -15.38 4.22
N THR A 8 16.88 -16.24 5.10
CA THR A 8 18.32 -16.37 5.34
C THR A 8 19.03 -16.86 4.08
N ALA A 9 20.37 -16.76 4.06
CA ALA A 9 21.16 -17.28 2.94
C ALA A 9 20.93 -18.78 2.69
N ALA A 10 20.80 -19.58 3.76
CA ALA A 10 20.55 -21.02 3.64
C ALA A 10 19.15 -21.34 3.10
N GLU A 11 18.14 -20.57 3.50
CA GLU A 11 16.78 -20.70 2.99
C GLU A 11 16.69 -20.24 1.53
N THR A 12 17.39 -19.17 1.15
CA THR A 12 17.49 -18.70 -0.24
C THR A 12 18.15 -19.76 -1.13
N GLU A 13 19.22 -20.40 -0.64
CA GLU A 13 19.90 -21.49 -1.35
C GLU A 13 19.03 -22.76 -1.47
N ALA A 14 18.06 -22.95 -0.57
CA ALA A 14 17.06 -24.01 -0.73
C ALA A 14 16.17 -23.78 -1.97
N LEU A 15 16.01 -22.53 -2.42
CA LEU A 15 15.19 -22.13 -3.56
C LEU A 15 16.00 -21.92 -4.86
N SER A 16 17.33 -21.92 -4.82
CA SER A 16 18.17 -21.47 -5.94
C SER A 16 18.47 -22.52 -7.03
N SER A 17 18.03 -23.77 -6.86
CA SER A 17 18.35 -24.84 -7.80
C SER A 17 17.58 -24.70 -9.12
N TYR A 18 18.28 -24.28 -10.17
CA TYR A 18 17.68 -23.95 -11.47
C TYR A 18 17.27 -25.16 -12.32
N THR A 19 18.11 -26.19 -12.40
CA THR A 19 17.93 -27.32 -13.33
C THR A 19 17.68 -28.68 -12.65
N GLY A 20 18.06 -28.81 -11.37
CA GLY A 20 18.14 -30.12 -10.69
C GLY A 20 17.00 -30.44 -9.73
N ARG A 21 16.23 -29.45 -9.27
CA ARG A 21 15.22 -29.61 -8.23
C ARG A 21 13.86 -29.16 -8.75
N SER A 22 12.82 -29.95 -8.49
CA SER A 22 11.45 -29.56 -8.79
C SER A 22 10.93 -28.49 -7.82
N LEU A 23 9.84 -27.80 -8.16
CA LEU A 23 9.21 -26.84 -7.25
C LEU A 23 8.84 -27.48 -5.91
N GLN A 24 8.28 -28.69 -5.93
CA GLN A 24 7.99 -29.47 -4.71
C GLN A 24 9.28 -29.85 -3.97
N GLY A 25 10.34 -30.22 -4.69
CA GLY A 25 11.62 -30.52 -4.06
C GLY A 25 12.22 -29.30 -3.37
N ALA A 26 12.04 -28.10 -3.94
CA ALA A 26 12.47 -26.84 -3.33
C ALA A 26 11.62 -26.50 -2.10
N GLU A 27 10.31 -26.78 -2.12
CA GLU A 27 9.44 -26.71 -0.94
C GLU A 27 9.96 -27.56 0.20
N ASP A 28 10.18 -28.85 -0.07
CA ASP A 28 10.62 -29.82 0.93
C ASP A 28 11.99 -29.44 1.51
N GLN A 29 12.88 -28.94 0.65
CA GLN A 29 14.21 -28.48 1.08
C GLN A 29 14.10 -27.21 1.93
N LEU A 30 13.26 -26.23 1.54
CA LEU A 30 13.04 -25.02 2.31
C LEU A 30 12.46 -25.37 3.69
N ALA A 31 11.45 -26.24 3.74
CA ALA A 31 10.86 -26.70 5.00
C ALA A 31 11.92 -27.32 5.94
N ARG A 32 12.76 -28.22 5.43
CA ARG A 32 13.85 -28.83 6.22
C ARG A 32 14.87 -27.83 6.75
N VAL A 33 15.14 -26.75 5.99
CA VAL A 33 16.06 -25.68 6.43
C VAL A 33 15.38 -24.80 7.47
N CYS A 34 14.11 -24.44 7.28
CA CYS A 34 13.32 -23.67 8.25
C CYS A 34 13.17 -24.40 9.59
N ASP A 35 12.99 -25.72 9.60
CA ASP A 35 12.91 -26.54 10.84
C ASP A 35 14.17 -26.42 11.72
N ARG A 36 15.31 -26.09 11.10
CA ARG A 36 16.62 -25.90 11.77
C ARG A 36 16.93 -24.43 12.05
N SER A 37 16.10 -23.51 11.58
CA SER A 37 16.33 -22.07 11.72
C SER A 37 15.72 -21.53 13.01
N VAL A 38 16.06 -20.27 13.34
CA VAL A 38 15.45 -19.54 14.46
C VAL A 38 13.94 -19.32 14.22
N TYR A 39 13.48 -19.47 12.98
CA TYR A 39 12.11 -19.26 12.55
C TYR A 39 11.26 -20.53 12.49
N LYS A 40 11.69 -21.65 13.08
CA LYS A 40 10.96 -22.93 13.04
C LYS A 40 9.49 -22.88 13.53
N ASN A 41 9.12 -21.86 14.30
CA ASN A 41 7.76 -21.66 14.82
C ASN A 41 7.00 -20.55 14.07
N GLU A 42 7.49 -20.11 12.92
CA GLU A 42 6.82 -19.08 12.11
C GLU A 42 5.51 -19.61 11.53
N GLY A 43 4.47 -18.77 11.54
CA GLY A 43 3.21 -19.06 10.87
C GLY A 43 3.35 -18.96 9.35
N ALA A 44 2.30 -19.40 8.64
CA ALA A 44 2.26 -19.32 7.18
C ALA A 44 2.36 -17.88 6.67
N PHE A 45 1.81 -16.91 7.42
CA PHE A 45 1.87 -15.51 7.07
C PHE A 45 3.28 -14.92 7.21
N GLU A 46 3.94 -15.14 8.36
CA GLU A 46 5.34 -14.73 8.59
C GLU A 46 6.26 -15.28 7.50
N LYS A 47 6.13 -16.57 7.20
CA LYS A 47 6.91 -17.23 6.16
C LYS A 47 6.66 -16.61 4.78
N SER A 48 5.38 -16.37 4.45
CA SER A 48 4.97 -15.73 3.20
C SER A 48 5.53 -14.32 3.07
N LEU A 49 5.54 -13.54 4.16
CA LEU A 49 6.10 -12.19 4.19
C LEU A 49 7.62 -12.20 3.95
N ARG A 50 8.34 -13.15 4.54
CA ARG A 50 9.79 -13.31 4.31
C ARG A 50 10.11 -13.72 2.87
N ILE A 51 9.32 -14.62 2.30
CA ILE A 51 9.44 -15.00 0.88
C ILE A 51 9.21 -13.78 -0.01
N LYS A 52 8.12 -13.03 0.22
CA LYS A 52 7.81 -11.79 -0.52
C LYS A 52 8.95 -10.78 -0.45
N ASN A 53 9.49 -10.52 0.75
CA ASN A 53 10.60 -9.58 0.91
C ASN A 53 11.87 -10.07 0.20
N THR A 54 12.15 -11.38 0.20
CA THR A 54 13.26 -11.95 -0.59
C THR A 54 13.03 -11.78 -2.09
N LEU A 55 11.81 -11.97 -2.60
CA LEU A 55 11.49 -11.75 -4.01
C LEU A 55 11.76 -10.30 -4.43
N ASP A 56 11.38 -9.32 -3.61
CA ASP A 56 11.65 -7.90 -3.88
C ASP A 56 13.16 -7.60 -3.92
N VAL A 57 13.95 -8.18 -3.02
CA VAL A 57 15.41 -8.03 -2.99
C VAL A 57 16.05 -8.65 -4.23
N VAL A 58 15.64 -9.87 -4.61
CA VAL A 58 16.16 -10.56 -5.79
C VAL A 58 15.79 -9.81 -7.06
N GLU A 59 14.59 -9.22 -7.14
CA GLU A 59 14.18 -8.39 -8.27
C GLU A 59 15.12 -7.20 -8.48
N GLY A 60 15.40 -6.46 -7.40
CA GLY A 60 16.31 -5.31 -7.44
C GLY A 60 17.74 -5.69 -7.83
N ASN A 61 18.23 -6.81 -7.30
CA ASN A 61 19.62 -7.25 -7.51
C ASN A 61 19.86 -7.92 -8.87
N SER A 62 18.82 -8.48 -9.51
CA SER A 62 18.95 -9.21 -10.79
C SER A 62 19.15 -8.30 -12.02
N GLN A 63 18.93 -6.99 -11.90
CA GLN A 63 19.08 -6.04 -13.02
C GLN A 63 20.51 -5.94 -13.60
N PRO A 64 21.58 -5.80 -12.80
CA PRO A 64 22.94 -5.68 -13.34
C PRO A 64 23.54 -6.98 -13.89
N ALA A 65 23.12 -8.15 -13.37
CA ALA A 65 23.70 -9.45 -13.74
C ALA A 65 22.71 -10.60 -13.50
N PRO A 66 21.77 -10.87 -14.42
CA PRO A 66 20.75 -11.90 -14.25
C PRO A 66 21.37 -13.30 -14.25
N THR A 67 21.02 -14.12 -13.25
CA THR A 67 21.50 -15.50 -13.14
C THR A 67 20.36 -16.52 -13.13
N GLY A 68 20.69 -17.79 -13.43
CA GLY A 68 19.74 -18.90 -13.25
C GLY A 68 19.34 -19.10 -11.79
N HIS A 69 20.21 -18.72 -10.85
CA HIS A 69 19.92 -18.67 -9.43
C HIS A 69 18.76 -17.71 -9.15
N ASP A 70 18.81 -16.48 -9.68
CA ASP A 70 17.75 -15.49 -9.45
C ASP A 70 16.41 -15.94 -10.02
N LEU A 71 16.42 -16.52 -11.23
CA LEU A 71 15.21 -17.08 -11.84
C LEU A 71 14.64 -18.24 -11.02
N ALA A 72 15.49 -19.11 -10.47
CA ALA A 72 15.06 -20.21 -9.63
C ALA A 72 14.41 -19.71 -8.33
N VAL A 73 15.05 -18.75 -7.65
CA VAL A 73 14.49 -18.14 -6.43
C VAL A 73 13.16 -17.45 -6.73
N MET A 74 13.06 -16.75 -7.86
CA MET A 74 11.81 -16.12 -8.30
C MET A 74 10.67 -17.12 -8.50
N ILE A 75 10.88 -18.14 -9.34
CA ILE A 75 9.84 -19.12 -9.66
C ILE A 75 9.44 -19.91 -8.41
N ASN A 76 10.42 -20.40 -7.65
CA ASN A 76 10.14 -21.16 -6.45
C ASN A 76 9.46 -20.28 -5.38
N GLY A 77 9.90 -19.04 -5.20
CA GLY A 77 9.32 -18.12 -4.23
C GLY A 77 7.85 -17.80 -4.54
N GLU A 78 7.52 -17.48 -5.79
CA GLU A 78 6.12 -17.24 -6.20
C GLU A 78 5.25 -18.50 -6.03
N TYR A 79 5.78 -19.68 -6.38
CA TYR A 79 5.09 -20.94 -6.15
C TYR A 79 4.82 -21.21 -4.67
N GLN A 80 5.83 -20.98 -3.80
CA GLN A 80 5.67 -21.12 -2.35
C GLN A 80 4.64 -20.13 -1.79
N LEU A 81 4.71 -18.87 -2.23
CA LEU A 81 3.80 -17.83 -1.80
C LEU A 81 2.35 -18.17 -2.16
N TRP A 82 2.10 -18.64 -3.38
CA TRP A 82 0.80 -19.16 -3.79
C TRP A 82 0.41 -20.38 -2.94
N ARG A 83 1.31 -21.35 -2.76
CA ARG A 83 0.99 -22.61 -2.08
C ARG A 83 0.55 -22.40 -0.64
N LEU A 84 1.28 -21.56 0.11
CA LEU A 84 0.97 -21.20 1.50
C LEU A 84 -0.39 -20.52 1.66
N ASN A 85 -0.88 -19.86 0.60
CA ASN A 85 -2.13 -19.09 0.61
C ASN A 85 -3.22 -19.69 -0.30
N SER A 86 -3.02 -20.90 -0.83
CA SER A 86 -3.91 -21.53 -1.83
C SER A 86 -5.30 -21.88 -1.30
N ASN A 87 -5.46 -22.00 0.03
CA ASN A 87 -6.76 -22.23 0.67
C ASN A 87 -7.53 -20.92 0.96
N THR A 88 -6.91 -19.77 0.73
CA THR A 88 -7.51 -18.46 0.95
C THR A 88 -8.13 -17.97 -0.37
N ALA A 89 -9.41 -17.59 -0.35
CA ALA A 89 -10.05 -17.00 -1.52
C ALA A 89 -9.24 -15.78 -2.01
N LEU A 90 -9.07 -15.64 -3.33
CA LEU A 90 -8.15 -14.65 -3.90
C LEU A 90 -8.38 -13.22 -3.39
N LYS A 91 -9.66 -12.81 -3.24
CA LYS A 91 -10.02 -11.47 -2.72
C LYS A 91 -9.52 -11.20 -1.29
N HIS A 92 -9.32 -12.25 -0.50
CA HIS A 92 -8.85 -12.19 0.89
C HIS A 92 -7.38 -12.62 1.01
N ASN A 93 -6.69 -12.84 -0.11
CA ASN A 93 -5.29 -13.24 -0.08
C ASN A 93 -4.44 -12.03 0.31
N PRO A 94 -3.68 -12.09 1.43
CA PRO A 94 -2.90 -10.95 1.91
C PRO A 94 -1.76 -10.54 0.96
N PHE A 95 -1.45 -11.36 -0.04
CA PHE A 95 -0.41 -11.10 -1.04
C PHE A 95 -0.98 -10.77 -2.42
N LEU A 96 -2.29 -10.52 -2.54
CA LEU A 96 -2.88 -10.04 -3.79
C LEU A 96 -2.26 -8.71 -4.25
N SER A 97 -2.07 -7.77 -3.32
CA SER A 97 -1.43 -6.48 -3.60
C SER A 97 -0.02 -6.65 -4.17
N HIS A 98 0.77 -7.58 -3.62
CA HIS A 98 2.10 -7.89 -4.11
C HIS A 98 2.09 -8.31 -5.60
N TRP A 99 1.20 -9.23 -5.97
CA TRP A 99 1.11 -9.69 -7.36
C TRP A 99 0.63 -8.60 -8.31
N VAL A 100 -0.37 -7.80 -7.90
CA VAL A 100 -0.85 -6.66 -8.69
C VAL A 100 0.24 -5.62 -8.90
N GLU A 101 0.96 -5.24 -7.83
CA GLU A 101 2.08 -4.28 -7.87
C GLU A 101 3.22 -4.78 -8.75
N ALA A 102 3.58 -6.07 -8.65
CA ALA A 102 4.61 -6.68 -9.49
C ALA A 102 4.24 -6.59 -10.98
N LEU A 103 2.99 -6.88 -11.35
CA LEU A 103 2.51 -6.75 -12.73
C LEU A 103 2.51 -5.29 -13.22
N GLN A 104 2.08 -4.33 -12.40
CA GLN A 104 2.09 -2.90 -12.75
C GLN A 104 3.52 -2.38 -12.93
N ARG A 105 4.43 -2.74 -12.01
CA ARG A 105 5.82 -2.26 -12.00
C ARG A 105 6.65 -2.83 -13.14
N ILE A 106 6.53 -4.14 -13.41
CA ILE A 106 7.32 -4.79 -14.45
C ILE A 106 6.79 -4.40 -15.84
N GLY A 107 5.47 -4.18 -15.95
CA GLY A 107 4.79 -3.99 -17.23
C GLY A 107 4.93 -5.24 -18.12
N ARG A 108 4.26 -5.25 -19.28
CA ARG A 108 4.69 -6.15 -20.36
C ARG A 108 5.83 -5.44 -21.07
N PRO A 109 7.09 -5.92 -21.00
CA PRO A 109 8.14 -5.35 -21.83
C PRO A 109 7.67 -5.39 -23.28
N ASP A 110 7.91 -4.31 -24.01
CA ASP A 110 7.48 -4.23 -25.41
C ASP A 110 8.34 -5.20 -26.23
N ILE A 111 7.87 -6.44 -26.37
CA ILE A 111 8.59 -7.55 -27.03
C ILE A 111 8.87 -7.21 -28.51
N GLN A 112 8.28 -6.13 -29.05
CA GLN A 112 8.43 -5.71 -30.44
C GLN A 112 9.74 -4.96 -30.76
N GLY A 113 10.56 -4.58 -29.78
CA GLY A 113 11.68 -3.66 -30.02
C GLY A 113 13.06 -4.09 -29.51
N LYS A 114 13.70 -5.12 -30.12
CA LYS A 114 15.14 -5.18 -30.47
C LYS A 114 15.62 -6.58 -30.85
N ASP A 115 16.14 -6.69 -32.08
CA ASP A 115 16.81 -7.83 -32.72
C ASP A 115 18.16 -8.24 -32.09
N ALA A 116 18.23 -8.41 -30.78
CA ALA A 116 19.36 -9.10 -30.15
C ALA A 116 18.88 -10.49 -29.74
N THR A 117 18.88 -11.43 -30.70
CA THR A 117 18.68 -12.85 -30.41
C THR A 117 19.67 -13.23 -29.31
N PRO A 118 19.23 -13.51 -28.07
CA PRO A 118 20.14 -13.91 -27.01
C PRO A 118 20.83 -15.20 -27.45
N ALA A 119 22.11 -15.36 -27.06
CA ALA A 119 22.79 -16.63 -27.29
C ALA A 119 21.94 -17.77 -26.70
N PRO A 120 21.81 -18.93 -27.36
CA PRO A 120 21.06 -20.06 -26.83
C PRO A 120 21.55 -20.39 -25.40
N GLY A 121 20.69 -20.18 -24.41
CA GLY A 121 21.00 -20.42 -22.99
C GLY A 121 21.44 -19.19 -22.17
N SER A 122 21.55 -17.98 -22.74
CA SER A 122 21.79 -16.77 -21.95
C SER A 122 20.48 -16.21 -21.36
N LEU A 123 20.37 -16.21 -20.04
CA LEU A 123 19.26 -15.58 -19.33
C LEU A 123 19.43 -14.06 -19.32
N SER A 124 18.45 -13.33 -19.86
CA SER A 124 18.40 -11.86 -19.75
C SER A 124 17.52 -11.43 -18.59
N ALA A 125 17.72 -10.20 -18.09
CA ALA A 125 16.86 -9.61 -17.06
C ALA A 125 15.39 -9.53 -17.53
N ASP A 126 15.18 -9.25 -18.82
CA ASP A 126 13.85 -9.25 -19.44
C ASP A 126 13.23 -10.64 -19.46
N THR A 127 14.03 -11.70 -19.66
CA THR A 127 13.54 -13.08 -19.60
C THR A 127 13.07 -13.42 -18.18
N ILE A 128 13.81 -13.02 -17.15
CA ILE A 128 13.43 -13.24 -15.74
C ILE A 128 12.14 -12.48 -15.42
N LYS A 129 12.08 -11.19 -15.77
CA LYS A 129 10.90 -10.33 -15.58
C LYS A 129 9.66 -10.89 -16.30
N LEU A 130 9.79 -11.25 -17.57
CA LEU A 130 8.70 -11.81 -18.36
C LEU A 130 8.25 -13.17 -17.79
N THR A 131 9.19 -14.02 -17.39
CA THR A 131 8.85 -15.32 -16.78
C THR A 131 8.06 -15.11 -15.49
N ARG A 132 8.46 -14.16 -14.64
CA ARG A 132 7.75 -13.82 -13.41
C ARG A 132 6.34 -13.28 -13.70
N VAL A 133 6.21 -12.33 -14.64
CA VAL A 133 4.90 -11.80 -15.07
C VAL A 133 3.99 -12.93 -15.51
N LEU A 134 4.46 -13.81 -16.40
CA LEU A 134 3.66 -14.93 -16.90
C LEU A 134 3.29 -15.92 -15.79
N LEU A 135 4.16 -16.14 -14.80
CA LEU A 135 3.85 -16.97 -13.63
C LEU A 135 2.75 -16.33 -12.76
N ILE A 136 2.86 -15.03 -12.46
CA ILE A 136 1.87 -14.30 -11.67
C ILE A 136 0.51 -14.23 -12.39
N GLU A 137 0.50 -13.99 -13.71
CA GLU A 137 -0.73 -14.03 -14.50
C GLU A 137 -1.46 -15.38 -14.36
N LYS A 138 -0.70 -16.48 -14.30
CA LYS A 138 -1.23 -17.84 -14.13
C LYS A 138 -1.75 -18.09 -12.73
N ILE A 139 -1.09 -17.53 -11.71
CA ILE A 139 -1.54 -17.55 -10.31
C ILE A 139 -2.89 -16.85 -10.20
N LEU A 140 -3.00 -15.65 -10.77
CA LEU A 140 -4.20 -14.82 -10.67
C LEU A 140 -5.39 -15.38 -11.46
N GLN A 141 -5.13 -16.04 -12.59
CA GLN A 141 -6.17 -16.70 -13.41
C GLN A 141 -6.71 -18.00 -12.81
N ASP A 142 -6.24 -18.40 -11.62
CA ASP A 142 -6.57 -19.67 -10.99
C ASP A 142 -6.31 -20.87 -11.93
N GLU A 143 -5.26 -20.76 -12.75
CA GLU A 143 -4.82 -21.92 -13.52
C GLU A 143 -4.18 -22.92 -12.58
N ASP A 144 -4.43 -24.21 -12.83
CA ASP A 144 -3.81 -25.26 -12.03
C ASP A 144 -2.28 -25.23 -12.19
N ILE A 145 -1.61 -24.61 -11.22
CA ILE A 145 -0.15 -24.52 -11.09
C ILE A 145 0.42 -25.79 -10.44
N THR A 146 -0.41 -26.62 -9.80
CA THR A 146 0.07 -27.88 -9.18
C THR A 146 0.68 -28.83 -10.21
N LYS A 147 0.25 -28.75 -11.48
CA LYS A 147 0.87 -29.49 -12.60
C LYS A 147 2.35 -29.19 -12.80
N TRP A 148 2.87 -28.08 -12.26
CA TRP A 148 4.28 -27.69 -12.30
C TRP A 148 5.07 -28.13 -11.06
N ALA A 149 4.43 -28.71 -10.04
CA ALA A 149 5.10 -29.14 -8.81
C ALA A 149 6.29 -30.08 -9.08
N GLY A 150 6.19 -30.93 -10.10
CA GLY A 150 7.24 -31.85 -10.53
C GLY A 150 8.28 -31.27 -11.50
N TYR A 151 8.19 -29.99 -11.88
CA TYR A 151 9.10 -29.37 -12.84
C TYR A 151 10.18 -28.54 -12.15
N ALA A 152 11.38 -28.54 -12.74
CA ALA A 152 12.43 -27.62 -12.34
C ALA A 152 12.15 -26.19 -12.85
N PRO A 153 12.68 -25.13 -12.21
CA PRO A 153 12.48 -23.75 -12.62
C PRO A 153 12.76 -23.48 -14.11
N GLU A 154 13.82 -24.05 -14.67
CA GLU A 154 14.13 -23.96 -16.11
C GLU A 154 12.98 -24.49 -16.99
N LYS A 155 12.39 -25.63 -16.62
CA LYS A 155 11.29 -26.24 -17.35
C LYS A 155 10.01 -25.41 -17.22
N VAL A 156 9.77 -24.81 -16.06
CA VAL A 156 8.64 -23.88 -15.85
C VAL A 156 8.82 -22.64 -16.72
N ALA A 157 10.00 -22.02 -16.69
CA ALA A 157 10.34 -20.84 -17.50
C ALA A 157 10.15 -21.11 -19.00
N SER A 158 10.73 -22.21 -19.51
CA SER A 158 10.57 -22.58 -20.92
C SER A 158 9.12 -22.87 -21.30
N GLN A 159 8.30 -23.47 -20.42
CA GLN A 159 6.86 -23.65 -20.70
C GLN A 159 6.07 -22.34 -20.69
N LEU A 160 6.38 -21.42 -19.78
CA LEU A 160 5.76 -20.09 -19.74
C LEU A 160 6.09 -19.30 -21.01
N LEU A 161 7.37 -19.24 -21.37
CA LEU A 161 7.87 -18.48 -22.52
C LEU A 161 7.44 -19.08 -23.86
N SER A 162 7.31 -20.42 -23.97
CA SER A 162 6.84 -21.06 -25.21
C SER A 162 5.33 -20.95 -25.42
N ARG A 163 4.55 -20.80 -24.34
CA ARG A 163 3.09 -20.71 -24.38
C ARG A 163 2.55 -19.31 -24.23
N SER A 164 3.41 -18.28 -24.24
CA SER A 164 3.01 -16.88 -24.12
C SER A 164 2.12 -16.49 -25.30
N SER A 165 0.84 -16.81 -25.16
CA SER A 165 -0.20 -16.45 -26.10
C SER A 165 -0.46 -14.97 -25.92
N GLN A 166 -0.56 -14.24 -27.03
CA GLN A 166 -0.71 -12.78 -27.11
C GLN A 166 -1.98 -12.21 -26.43
N ARG A 167 -2.72 -13.01 -25.64
CA ARG A 167 -3.91 -12.54 -24.95
C ARG A 167 -3.52 -11.48 -23.95
N ALA A 168 -4.14 -10.31 -24.05
CA ALA A 168 -4.01 -9.26 -23.06
C ALA A 168 -4.51 -9.78 -21.72
N PHE A 169 -3.68 -9.65 -20.68
CA PHE A 169 -4.09 -9.92 -19.31
C PHE A 169 -4.83 -8.69 -18.77
N ASN A 170 -6.07 -8.88 -18.33
CA ASN A 170 -6.84 -7.79 -17.73
C ASN A 170 -6.56 -7.74 -16.23
N LEU A 171 -5.84 -6.71 -15.79
CA LEU A 171 -5.49 -6.50 -14.39
C LEU A 171 -6.65 -5.89 -13.57
N GLN A 172 -7.61 -5.24 -14.24
CA GLN A 172 -8.69 -4.46 -13.59
C GLN A 172 -9.54 -5.24 -12.57
N PRO A 173 -9.92 -6.52 -12.81
CA PRO A 173 -10.67 -7.28 -11.82
C PRO A 173 -9.95 -7.41 -10.47
N TYR A 174 -8.62 -7.53 -10.48
CA TYR A 174 -7.82 -7.67 -9.27
C TYR A 174 -7.58 -6.34 -8.56
N VAL A 175 -7.47 -5.25 -9.33
CA VAL A 175 -7.44 -3.88 -8.78
C VAL A 175 -8.74 -3.59 -8.03
N ARG A 176 -9.90 -3.89 -8.62
CA ARG A 176 -11.21 -3.71 -7.96
C ARG A 176 -11.32 -4.51 -6.66
N MET A 177 -10.80 -5.74 -6.62
CA MET A 177 -10.76 -6.51 -5.37
C MET A 177 -9.97 -5.79 -4.27
N LEU A 178 -8.85 -5.15 -4.61
CA LEU A 178 -8.05 -4.38 -3.65
C LEU A 178 -8.74 -3.07 -3.22
N GLU A 179 -9.48 -2.43 -4.14
CA GLU A 179 -10.28 -1.24 -3.84
C GLU A 179 -11.45 -1.57 -2.90
N ASP A 180 -12.14 -2.69 -3.15
CA ASP A 180 -13.27 -3.15 -2.33
C ASP A 180 -12.84 -3.50 -0.89
N GLU A 181 -11.63 -4.03 -0.72
CA GLU A 181 -11.04 -4.32 0.60
C GLU A 181 -10.38 -3.07 1.23
N GLY A 182 -10.44 -1.90 0.58
CA GLY A 182 -9.88 -0.64 1.09
C GLY A 182 -8.35 -0.57 1.08
N ILE A 183 -7.69 -1.49 0.36
CA ILE A 183 -6.23 -1.50 0.18
C ILE A 183 -5.83 -0.44 -0.86
N TYR A 184 -6.61 -0.32 -1.93
CA TYR A 184 -6.44 0.71 -2.98
C TYR A 184 -7.53 1.77 -2.92
N GLU A 185 -7.25 2.95 -3.47
CA GLU A 185 -8.28 3.97 -3.70
C GLU A 185 -9.13 3.57 -4.89
N ARG A 186 -10.45 3.74 -4.77
CA ARG A 186 -11.36 3.47 -5.88
C ARG A 186 -10.99 4.31 -7.08
N THR A 187 -10.60 3.64 -8.16
CA THR A 187 -10.52 4.24 -9.49
C THR A 187 -11.90 4.81 -9.81
N PRO A 188 -12.03 6.12 -10.08
CA PRO A 188 -13.31 6.69 -10.43
C PRO A 188 -13.85 5.94 -11.65
N GLU A 189 -15.05 5.36 -11.52
CA GLU A 189 -15.68 4.68 -12.66
C GLU A 189 -15.80 5.69 -13.80
N PRO A 190 -15.44 5.32 -15.04
CA PRO A 190 -15.58 6.22 -16.17
C PRO A 190 -17.03 6.66 -16.23
N GLU A 191 -17.26 7.96 -16.00
CA GLU A 191 -18.59 8.56 -16.05
C GLU A 191 -19.23 8.15 -17.38
N ALA A 192 -20.40 7.50 -17.30
CA ALA A 192 -21.21 7.22 -18.47
C ALA A 192 -21.35 8.53 -19.28
N PRO A 193 -21.31 8.49 -20.63
CA PRO A 193 -21.14 9.68 -21.45
C PRO A 193 -22.09 10.80 -21.03
N ALA A 194 -21.52 11.82 -20.42
CA ALA A 194 -22.24 12.98 -19.94
C ALA A 194 -22.86 13.69 -21.14
N TYR A 195 -24.19 13.73 -21.18
CA TYR A 195 -24.92 14.64 -22.04
C TYR A 195 -24.46 16.06 -21.69
N THR A 196 -23.87 16.74 -22.67
CA THR A 196 -23.42 18.13 -22.59
C THR A 196 -24.61 19.05 -22.31
N HIS A 197 -24.91 19.27 -21.05
CA HIS A 197 -25.66 20.44 -20.62
C HIS A 197 -24.67 21.55 -20.33
N THR A 198 -24.53 22.46 -21.30
CA THR A 198 -23.88 23.75 -21.14
C THR A 198 -24.69 24.59 -20.15
N SER A 199 -24.47 24.38 -18.86
CA SER A 199 -24.96 25.27 -17.81
C SER A 199 -23.83 26.22 -17.44
N ALA A 200 -24.02 27.48 -17.82
CA ALA A 200 -23.24 28.61 -17.36
C ALA A 200 -23.42 28.76 -15.84
N ASN A 201 -22.59 28.09 -15.05
CA ASN A 201 -22.50 28.32 -13.61
C ASN A 201 -21.39 29.34 -13.35
N ALA A 202 -21.76 30.41 -12.65
CA ALA A 202 -20.82 31.34 -12.06
C ALA A 202 -19.83 30.56 -11.17
N GLU A 203 -18.53 30.73 -11.40
CA GLU A 203 -17.49 30.16 -10.54
C GLU A 203 -17.67 30.73 -9.13
N LEU A 204 -18.02 29.87 -8.19
CA LEU A 204 -18.07 30.20 -6.76
C LEU A 204 -16.67 30.58 -6.29
N SER A 205 -16.59 31.57 -5.39
CA SER A 205 -15.33 31.89 -4.73
C SER A 205 -14.81 30.67 -3.93
N PRO A 206 -13.48 30.46 -3.81
CA PRO A 206 -12.93 29.39 -2.95
C PRO A 206 -13.48 29.41 -1.52
N GLU A 207 -13.75 30.59 -0.97
CA GLU A 207 -14.36 30.75 0.35
C GLU A 207 -15.81 30.25 0.40
N GLU A 208 -16.59 30.50 -0.66
CA GLU A 208 -17.97 30.05 -0.77
C GLU A 208 -18.04 28.54 -0.95
N TYR A 209 -17.12 27.95 -1.71
CA TYR A 209 -17.00 26.51 -1.86
C TYR A 209 -16.70 25.83 -0.52
N LEU A 210 -15.71 26.35 0.21
CA LEU A 210 -15.34 25.81 1.51
C LEU A 210 -16.46 25.98 2.55
N GLN A 211 -17.17 27.11 2.54
CA GLN A 211 -18.32 27.29 3.42
C GLN A 211 -19.45 26.31 3.08
N ARG A 212 -19.73 26.12 1.79
CA ARG A 212 -20.72 25.16 1.33
C ARG A 212 -20.36 23.73 1.73
N GLN A 213 -19.10 23.32 1.58
CA GLN A 213 -18.63 22.01 2.01
C GLN A 213 -18.83 21.79 3.53
N LYS A 214 -18.54 22.81 4.35
CA LYS A 214 -18.80 22.77 5.80
C LYS A 214 -20.28 22.63 6.11
N ASP A 215 -21.11 23.41 5.44
CA ASP A 215 -22.57 23.39 5.62
C ASP A 215 -23.16 22.05 5.18
N ASP A 216 -22.64 21.46 4.09
CA ASP A 216 -23.03 20.14 3.60
C ASP A 216 -22.66 19.05 4.62
N ILE A 217 -21.44 19.06 5.17
CA ILE A 217 -21.04 18.14 6.24
C ILE A 217 -21.95 18.28 7.47
N LEU A 218 -22.19 19.51 7.94
CA LEU A 218 -23.05 19.76 9.09
C LEU A 218 -24.51 19.33 8.84
N GLY A 219 -25.03 19.57 7.63
CA GLY A 219 -26.36 19.13 7.22
C GLY A 219 -26.45 17.59 7.17
N ASN A 220 -25.40 16.93 6.70
CA ASN A 220 -25.33 15.49 6.58
C ASN A 220 -25.16 14.79 7.93
N LEU A 221 -24.59 15.43 8.96
CA LEU A 221 -24.56 14.85 10.33
C LEU A 221 -25.97 14.50 10.85
N THR A 222 -26.99 15.25 10.43
CA THR A 222 -28.39 14.96 10.80
C THR A 222 -29.05 13.93 9.88
N LYS A 223 -28.78 14.01 8.57
CA LYS A 223 -29.48 13.21 7.55
C LYS A 223 -28.81 11.85 7.31
N GLU A 224 -27.49 11.87 7.16
CA GLU A 224 -26.65 10.76 6.71
C GLU A 224 -25.29 10.81 7.45
N PRO A 225 -25.25 10.44 8.74
CA PRO A 225 -24.08 10.64 9.60
C PRO A 225 -22.84 9.88 9.10
N GLN A 226 -23.01 8.74 8.43
CA GLN A 226 -21.89 7.97 7.86
C GLN A 226 -21.22 8.71 6.69
N THR A 227 -22.01 9.35 5.83
CA THR A 227 -21.51 10.19 4.73
C THR A 227 -20.73 11.37 5.30
N ALA A 228 -21.29 12.06 6.31
CA ALA A 228 -20.60 13.16 6.97
C ALA A 228 -19.29 12.74 7.65
N ILE A 229 -19.26 11.59 8.33
CA ILE A 229 -18.03 11.04 8.92
C ILE A 229 -17.00 10.75 7.84
N PHE A 230 -17.40 10.11 6.74
CA PHE A 230 -16.52 9.83 5.63
C PHE A 230 -15.91 11.12 5.04
N ASP A 231 -16.74 12.13 4.79
CA ASP A 231 -16.29 13.43 4.27
C ASP A 231 -15.34 14.13 5.25
N MET A 232 -15.67 14.13 6.55
CA MET A 232 -14.82 14.69 7.60
C MET A 232 -13.45 14.02 7.68
N THR A 233 -13.38 12.69 7.58
CA THR A 233 -12.11 11.94 7.66
C THR A 233 -11.19 12.20 6.46
N ARG A 234 -11.72 12.73 5.36
CA ARG A 234 -11.00 13.01 4.12
C ARG A 234 -10.68 14.49 3.90
N LEU A 235 -10.97 15.35 4.88
CA LEU A 235 -10.67 16.77 4.76
C LEU A 235 -9.15 17.00 4.61
N PRO A 236 -8.74 17.98 3.76
CA PRO A 236 -7.33 18.33 3.61
C PRO A 236 -6.65 18.73 4.92
N ILE A 237 -5.34 18.52 5.01
CA ILE A 237 -4.51 18.93 6.16
C ILE A 237 -4.18 20.43 6.02
N THR A 238 -5.20 21.28 6.01
CA THR A 238 -5.05 22.73 5.98
C THR A 238 -5.63 23.35 7.23
N LEU A 239 -5.14 24.54 7.61
CA LEU A 239 -5.54 25.22 8.84
C LEU A 239 -7.07 25.39 8.93
N THR A 240 -7.70 25.77 7.82
CA THR A 240 -9.14 26.03 7.75
C THR A 240 -9.99 24.79 8.05
N HIS A 241 -9.56 23.61 7.58
CA HIS A 241 -10.25 22.35 7.83
C HIS A 241 -9.98 21.82 9.24
N LEU A 242 -8.75 21.97 9.73
CA LEU A 242 -8.38 21.61 11.11
C LEU A 242 -9.10 22.47 12.15
N ASP A 243 -9.29 23.76 11.89
CA ASP A 243 -10.07 24.66 12.73
C ASP A 243 -11.55 24.26 12.73
N PHE A 244 -12.09 23.87 11.58
CA PHE A 244 -13.45 23.35 11.47
C PHE A 244 -13.65 22.05 12.26
N LEU A 245 -12.76 21.07 12.10
CA LEU A 245 -12.78 19.84 12.88
C LEU A 245 -12.66 20.13 14.38
N THR A 246 -11.72 21.00 14.77
CA THR A 246 -11.56 21.42 16.17
C THR A 246 -12.84 22.05 16.72
N THR A 247 -13.53 22.87 15.92
CA THR A 247 -14.80 23.52 16.30
C THR A 247 -15.90 22.49 16.50
N ILE A 248 -16.10 21.58 15.53
CA ILE A 248 -17.08 20.48 15.64
C ILE A 248 -16.89 19.69 16.94
N LEU A 249 -15.64 19.37 17.26
CA LEU A 249 -15.30 18.55 18.41
C LEU A 249 -15.41 19.32 19.73
N THR A 250 -14.95 20.58 19.77
CA THR A 250 -15.05 21.42 20.98
C THR A 250 -16.51 21.73 21.33
N ASP A 251 -17.34 21.96 20.32
CA ASP A 251 -18.76 22.27 20.48
C ASP A 251 -19.63 21.04 20.78
N ARG A 252 -18.99 19.86 20.87
CA ARG A 252 -19.62 18.54 21.05
C ARG A 252 -20.69 18.25 20.01
N THR A 253 -20.46 18.67 18.77
CA THR A 253 -21.45 18.55 17.70
C THR A 253 -21.65 17.08 17.29
N LEU A 254 -20.59 16.27 17.29
CA LEU A 254 -20.69 14.83 17.01
C LEU A 254 -21.52 14.11 18.09
N GLU A 255 -21.29 14.42 19.36
CA GLU A 255 -21.99 13.81 20.48
C GLU A 255 -23.47 14.19 20.50
N LYS A 256 -23.83 15.42 20.08
CA LYS A 256 -25.24 15.82 19.87
C LYS A 256 -25.95 14.95 18.83
N HIS A 257 -25.20 14.37 17.89
CA HIS A 257 -25.69 13.44 16.88
C HIS A 257 -25.44 11.97 17.27
N ALA A 258 -25.10 11.68 18.54
CA ALA A 258 -24.79 10.34 19.04
C ALA A 258 -23.61 9.64 18.31
N ILE A 259 -22.65 10.43 17.83
CA ILE A 259 -21.42 9.95 17.20
C ILE A 259 -20.28 10.05 18.22
N ASP A 260 -19.53 8.97 18.40
CA ASP A 260 -18.32 8.97 19.20
C ASP A 260 -17.18 9.70 18.44
N PRO A 261 -16.61 10.78 18.99
CA PRO A 261 -15.53 11.53 18.32
C PRO A 261 -14.24 10.71 18.17
N ALA A 262 -13.95 9.77 19.07
CA ALA A 262 -12.67 9.06 19.10
C ALA A 262 -12.37 8.25 17.81
N PRO A 263 -13.28 7.41 17.30
CA PRO A 263 -13.11 6.72 16.02
C PRO A 263 -12.96 7.67 14.83
N VAL A 264 -13.67 8.80 14.82
CA VAL A 264 -13.62 9.76 13.70
C VAL A 264 -12.25 10.44 13.64
N ILE A 265 -11.70 10.81 14.78
CA ILE A 265 -10.41 11.50 14.88
C ILE A 265 -9.26 10.55 14.56
N THR A 266 -9.29 9.32 15.06
CA THR A 266 -8.28 8.30 14.75
C THR A 266 -8.29 7.98 13.25
N GLN A 267 -9.46 7.83 12.62
CA GLN A 267 -9.57 7.65 11.17
C GLN A 267 -9.05 8.85 10.38
N TYR A 268 -9.37 10.09 10.80
CA TYR A 268 -8.84 11.29 10.18
C TYR A 268 -7.31 11.34 10.24
N ILE A 269 -6.72 11.10 11.42
CA ILE A 269 -5.26 11.12 11.60
C ILE A 269 -4.61 10.03 10.74
N GLN A 270 -5.17 8.83 10.71
CA GLN A 270 -4.66 7.73 9.89
C GLN A 270 -4.72 8.08 8.39
N HIS A 271 -5.84 8.63 7.91
CA HIS A 271 -5.95 9.08 6.53
C HIS A 271 -4.95 10.18 6.20
N ALA A 272 -4.83 11.19 7.07
CA ALA A 272 -3.87 12.28 6.94
C ALA A 272 -2.42 11.76 6.86
N LEU A 273 -2.05 10.76 7.67
CA LEU A 273 -0.73 10.12 7.62
C LEU A 273 -0.48 9.45 6.26
N ARG A 274 -1.45 8.72 5.71
CA ARG A 274 -1.33 8.13 4.36
C ARG A 274 -1.15 9.19 3.29
N THR A 275 -1.87 10.31 3.39
CA THR A 275 -1.72 11.44 2.47
C THR A 275 -0.30 12.04 2.55
N VAL A 276 0.23 12.23 3.75
CA VAL A 276 1.61 12.71 3.95
C VAL A 276 2.64 11.73 3.38
N GLU A 277 2.47 10.43 3.58
CA GLU A 277 3.39 9.41 3.04
C GLU A 277 3.53 9.51 1.52
N ARG A 278 2.41 9.74 0.81
CA ARG A 278 2.39 9.86 -0.65
C ARG A 278 3.14 11.08 -1.17
N MET A 279 3.31 12.12 -0.35
CA MET A 279 4.10 13.29 -0.72
C MET A 279 5.60 13.00 -0.87
N ASP A 280 6.12 11.84 -0.44
CA ASP A 280 7.55 11.52 -0.52
C ASP A 280 8.08 11.46 -1.96
N LYS A 281 7.24 11.09 -2.93
CA LYS A 281 7.63 10.92 -4.34
C LYS A 281 6.67 11.68 -5.24
N PRO A 282 7.18 12.54 -6.15
CA PRO A 282 6.32 13.16 -7.15
C PRO A 282 5.72 12.07 -8.07
N PRO A 283 4.51 12.28 -8.62
CA PRO A 283 3.95 11.40 -9.62
C PRO A 283 4.96 11.29 -10.78
N SER A 284 5.28 10.05 -11.16
CA SER A 284 6.26 9.82 -12.22
C SER A 284 5.75 10.43 -13.53
N PRO A 285 6.58 11.19 -14.27
CA PRO A 285 6.16 11.94 -15.46
C PRO A 285 5.76 11.07 -16.66
N SER A 286 5.78 9.74 -16.53
CA SER A 286 5.46 8.78 -17.60
C SER A 286 4.00 8.32 -17.59
N SER A 287 3.15 8.86 -16.73
CA SER A 287 1.70 8.74 -16.89
C SER A 287 1.23 9.98 -17.64
N GLU A 288 0.83 9.82 -18.91
CA GLU A 288 0.04 10.83 -19.61
C GLU A 288 -1.28 10.99 -18.85
N VAL A 289 -1.28 11.89 -17.87
CA VAL A 289 -2.47 12.24 -17.10
C VAL A 289 -3.40 13.00 -18.04
N SER A 290 -4.51 12.35 -18.39
CA SER A 290 -5.63 13.00 -19.06
C SER A 290 -6.06 14.22 -18.27
N THR A 291 -6.12 15.35 -18.97
CA THR A 291 -6.26 16.72 -18.48
C THR A 291 -7.66 17.06 -17.93
N GLU A 292 -8.42 16.10 -17.41
CA GLU A 292 -9.85 16.30 -17.09
C GLU A 292 -10.21 16.21 -15.60
N GLN A 293 -9.24 16.01 -14.70
CA GLN A 293 -9.42 16.22 -13.25
C GLN A 293 -8.80 17.52 -12.73
N ALA A 294 -8.64 18.53 -13.59
CA ALA A 294 -8.33 19.91 -13.20
C ALA A 294 -9.54 20.68 -12.62
N HIS A 295 -10.51 19.98 -12.02
CA HIS A 295 -11.61 20.59 -11.29
C HIS A 295 -11.71 20.16 -9.81
N SER A 296 -10.74 19.37 -9.31
CA SER A 296 -10.42 19.39 -7.89
C SER A 296 -9.43 20.53 -7.68
N ASP A 297 -9.94 21.62 -7.11
CA ASP A 297 -9.27 22.74 -6.44
C ASP A 297 -7.75 22.85 -6.65
N GLY A 298 -7.29 23.97 -7.22
CA GLY A 298 -5.92 24.26 -7.65
C GLY A 298 -4.87 24.34 -6.54
N GLU A 299 -4.98 23.54 -5.48
CA GLU A 299 -3.91 23.30 -4.52
C GLU A 299 -2.91 22.35 -5.17
N VAL A 300 -1.87 22.93 -5.76
CA VAL A 300 -0.69 22.18 -6.22
C VAL A 300 -0.17 21.39 -5.04
N LEU A 301 -0.45 20.07 -5.03
CA LEU A 301 0.03 19.16 -4.01
C LEU A 301 1.55 19.26 -4.00
N GLU A 302 2.11 19.88 -2.96
CA GLU A 302 3.54 20.01 -2.83
C GLU A 302 4.13 18.64 -2.49
N TYR A 303 5.22 18.27 -3.16
CA TYR A 303 5.92 17.00 -2.95
C TYR A 303 7.26 17.23 -2.25
N GLY A 304 7.76 16.17 -1.63
CA GLY A 304 9.05 16.12 -0.96
C GLY A 304 8.97 16.28 0.56
N LYS A 305 10.13 16.20 1.19
CA LYS A 305 10.27 16.23 2.66
C LYS A 305 9.76 17.52 3.29
N GLU A 306 9.82 18.65 2.59
CA GLU A 306 9.34 19.93 3.11
C GLU A 306 7.81 19.98 3.23
N ALA A 307 7.10 19.52 2.19
CA ALA A 307 5.65 19.39 2.20
C ALA A 307 5.18 18.42 3.28
N GLN A 308 5.86 17.27 3.40
CA GLN A 308 5.62 16.31 4.48
C GLN A 308 5.77 16.98 5.86
N SER A 309 6.86 17.72 6.05
CA SER A 309 7.14 18.41 7.31
C SER A 309 6.00 19.37 7.68
N ARG A 310 5.58 20.22 6.74
CA ARG A 310 4.50 21.19 6.98
C ARG A 310 3.18 20.53 7.37
N CYS A 311 2.79 19.46 6.69
CA CYS A 311 1.57 18.72 7.00
C CYS A 311 1.64 18.04 8.36
N ILE A 312 2.79 17.43 8.71
CA ILE A 312 2.99 16.85 10.04
C ILE A 312 2.95 17.92 11.12
N LEU A 313 3.54 19.10 10.92
CA LEU A 313 3.46 20.20 11.87
C LEU A 313 2.01 20.62 12.16
N LEU A 314 1.19 20.76 11.11
CA LEU A 314 -0.24 21.07 11.26
C LEU A 314 -0.99 19.97 12.01
N LEU A 315 -0.72 18.71 11.69
CA LEU A 315 -1.32 17.56 12.36
C LEU A 315 -0.93 17.49 13.84
N LEU A 316 0.33 17.75 14.19
CA LEU A 316 0.80 17.83 15.56
C LEU A 316 0.13 18.96 16.35
N LEU A 317 -0.06 20.13 15.73
CA LEU A 317 -0.78 21.25 16.36
C LEU A 317 -2.24 20.89 16.63
N PHE A 318 -2.89 20.22 15.68
CA PHE A 318 -4.25 19.72 15.84
C PHE A 318 -4.35 18.72 16.99
N ILE A 319 -3.52 17.66 17.00
CA ILE A 319 -3.50 16.66 18.08
C ILE A 319 -3.23 17.32 19.44
N LYS A 320 -2.26 18.23 19.51
CA LYS A 320 -1.95 18.98 20.73
C LYS A 320 -3.12 19.81 21.23
N SER A 321 -3.88 20.43 20.31
CA SER A 321 -5.10 21.18 20.62
C SER A 321 -6.18 20.27 21.21
N LEU A 322 -6.41 19.10 20.62
CA LEU A 322 -7.38 18.11 21.11
C LEU A 322 -7.07 17.64 22.53
N ILE A 323 -5.81 17.28 22.80
CA ILE A 323 -5.37 16.82 24.12
C ILE A 323 -5.48 17.94 25.14
N ARG A 324 -4.98 19.15 24.83
CA ARG A 324 -5.03 20.29 25.76
C ARG A 324 -6.44 20.72 26.13
N LYS A 325 -7.37 20.61 25.18
CA LYS A 325 -8.79 20.92 25.41
C LYS A 325 -9.57 19.77 26.04
N GLN A 326 -8.91 18.64 26.35
CA GLN A 326 -9.55 17.41 26.86
C GLN A 326 -10.72 16.93 25.97
N VAL A 327 -10.59 17.15 24.66
CA VAL A 327 -11.57 16.67 23.68
C VAL A 327 -11.34 15.19 23.39
N VAL A 328 -10.06 14.77 23.36
CA VAL A 328 -9.66 13.38 23.22
C VAL A 328 -8.58 13.08 24.25
N GLU A 329 -8.72 11.96 24.94
CA GLU A 329 -7.74 11.48 25.89
C GLU A 329 -6.47 10.99 25.18
N LEU A 330 -5.33 11.14 25.83
CA LEU A 330 -4.05 10.73 25.27
C LEU A 330 -4.00 9.23 24.95
N ASP A 331 -4.67 8.41 25.74
CA ASP A 331 -4.68 6.95 25.58
C ASP A 331 -5.42 6.51 24.32
N VAL A 332 -6.43 7.27 23.89
CA VAL A 332 -7.17 7.01 22.64
C VAL A 332 -6.27 7.22 21.42
N LEU A 333 -5.33 8.18 21.48
CA LEU A 333 -4.43 8.52 20.37
C LEU A 333 -3.05 7.86 20.49
N PHE A 334 -2.90 6.88 21.39
CA PHE A 334 -1.59 6.30 21.70
C PHE A 334 -0.89 5.72 20.46
N TYR A 335 -1.63 4.97 19.63
CA TYR A 335 -1.07 4.31 18.45
C TYR A 335 -0.72 5.31 17.34
N GLU A 336 -1.57 6.31 17.10
CA GLU A 336 -1.35 7.37 16.12
C GLU A 336 -0.12 8.21 16.51
N ILE A 337 0.01 8.57 17.79
CA ILE A 337 1.17 9.30 18.30
C ILE A 337 2.44 8.45 18.18
N ALA A 338 2.38 7.16 18.53
CA ALA A 338 3.52 6.26 18.37
C ALA A 338 3.95 6.15 16.91
N GLU A 339 3.00 6.03 15.97
CA GLU A 339 3.29 6.00 14.55
C GLU A 339 3.98 7.29 14.08
N ILE A 340 3.42 8.46 14.41
CA ILE A 340 4.00 9.76 14.04
C ILE A 340 5.43 9.88 14.57
N THR A 341 5.63 9.55 15.85
CA THR A 341 6.92 9.72 16.54
C THR A 341 8.01 8.77 16.05
N VAL A 342 7.65 7.59 15.54
CA VAL A 342 8.59 6.66 14.92
C VAL A 342 8.86 7.03 13.47
N ARG A 343 7.81 7.22 12.67
CA ARG A 343 7.91 7.38 11.21
C ARG A 343 8.51 8.72 10.80
N TYR A 344 8.21 9.77 11.57
CA TYR A 344 8.65 11.14 11.28
C TYR A 344 9.66 11.67 12.30
N VAL A 345 10.38 10.78 12.99
CA VAL A 345 11.38 11.12 14.02
C VAL A 345 12.46 12.09 13.54
N TRP A 346 12.71 12.15 12.23
CA TRP A 346 13.68 13.05 11.61
C TRP A 346 13.25 14.53 11.67
N ILE A 347 11.94 14.81 11.78
CA ILE A 347 11.39 16.16 11.98
C ILE A 347 11.63 16.59 13.44
N LYS A 348 12.16 17.80 13.65
CA LYS A 348 12.49 18.29 14.99
C LYS A 348 11.25 18.41 15.87
N GLU A 349 10.18 18.96 15.32
CA GLU A 349 8.91 19.22 15.99
C GLU A 349 8.23 17.93 16.47
N VAL A 350 8.46 16.81 15.78
CA VAL A 350 7.99 15.49 16.20
C VAL A 350 8.72 15.02 17.46
N ARG A 351 10.03 15.27 17.57
CA ARG A 351 10.80 14.94 18.78
C ARG A 351 10.39 15.82 19.95
N ASP A 352 10.23 17.12 19.71
CA ASP A 352 9.76 18.06 20.73
C ASP A 352 8.33 17.70 21.20
N PHE A 353 7.46 17.27 20.28
CA PHE A 353 6.12 16.77 20.59
C PHE A 353 6.16 15.48 21.41
N ARG A 354 7.05 14.54 21.07
CA ARG A 354 7.25 13.31 21.85
C ARG A 354 7.64 13.60 23.29
N THR A 355 8.64 14.48 23.50
CA THR A 355 9.04 14.91 24.85
C THR A 355 7.87 15.54 25.59
N TRP A 356 7.07 16.40 24.93
CA TRP A 356 5.88 17.00 25.54
C TRP A 356 4.83 15.97 25.97
N VAL A 357 4.61 14.90 25.18
CA VAL A 357 3.70 13.80 25.54
C VAL A 357 4.24 12.99 26.72
N GLU A 358 5.54 12.70 26.75
CA GLU A 358 6.20 11.94 27.82
C GLU A 358 6.21 12.74 29.14
N GLU A 359 6.58 14.02 29.12
CA GLU A 359 6.56 14.92 30.29
C GLU A 359 5.15 15.13 30.84
N GLY A 360 4.14 15.20 29.97
CA GLY A 360 2.74 15.31 30.37
C GLY A 360 2.24 14.12 31.20
N ARG A 361 2.77 12.92 30.95
CA ARG A 361 2.44 11.71 31.73
C ARG A 361 3.10 11.69 33.11
N GLU A 362 4.28 12.27 33.25
CA GLU A 362 5.03 12.26 34.52
C GLU A 362 4.38 13.15 35.58
N VAL A 363 3.70 14.23 35.18
CA VAL A 363 3.03 15.16 36.10
C VAL A 363 1.76 14.57 36.73
N GLU A 364 1.02 13.72 36.00
CA GLU A 364 -0.21 13.10 36.52
C GLU A 364 0.05 11.88 37.43
N GLY A 365 1.21 11.23 37.29
CA GLY A 365 1.57 10.02 38.04
C GLY A 365 2.07 10.23 39.49
N HIS A 366 2.27 11.48 39.95
CA HIS A 366 2.80 11.77 41.30
C HIS A 366 1.82 12.54 42.22
N GLY A 367 0.58 12.74 41.79
CA GLY A 367 -0.44 13.51 42.53
C GLY A 367 -1.50 12.71 43.28
N GLY A 368 -1.44 11.37 43.29
CA GLY A 368 -2.43 10.50 43.94
C GLY A 368 -1.82 9.67 45.06
N GLY A 369 -1.64 10.28 46.23
CA GLY A 369 -1.28 9.62 47.49
C GLY A 369 -2.20 10.07 48.60
#